data_AF-A0A5Q2V9D9-F1
#
_entry.id   AF-A0A5Q2V9D9-F1
#
_cell.length_a   1.000
_cell.length_b   1.000
_cell.length_c   1.000
_cell.angle_alpha   90.00
_cell.angle_beta   90.00
_cell.angle_gamma   90.00
#
_symmetry.space_group_name_H-M   'P 1'
#
loop_
_entity.id
_entity.type
_entity.pdbx_description
1 polymer ?
#
loop_
_entity_poly.entity_id
_entity_poly.type
_entity_poly.pdbx_seq_one_letter_code
_entity_poly.pdbx_strand_id
1 'polypeptide(L)'
;MPQRSVVSVARYVHKLAEDHKITDCRDGISRMAAAITGLADDAVELDDVEQLMVNLKRKGVLTKSEILNLQGRYFREQRNAQKKLAT
;
A
#
# COMPACT_ATOMS: atom_id res chain seq x y z
N MET A 1 0.85 -14.46 -28.28
CA MET A 1 1.38 -14.07 -26.95
C MET A 1 0.33 -13.22 -26.27
N PRO A 2 -0.39 -13.70 -25.24
CA PRO A 2 -1.43 -12.86 -24.63
C PRO A 2 -0.73 -11.73 -23.86
N GLN A 3 -1.14 -10.49 -24.16
CA GLN A 3 -0.69 -9.29 -23.46
C GLN A 3 -0.91 -9.52 -21.96
N ARG A 4 0.19 -9.56 -21.20
CA ARG A 4 0.16 -9.46 -19.74
C ARG A 4 -0.50 -8.11 -19.46
N SER A 5 -1.79 -8.10 -19.15
CA SER A 5 -2.47 -6.89 -18.68
C SER A 5 -1.61 -6.34 -17.55
N VAL A 6 -1.14 -5.10 -17.66
CA VAL A 6 -0.38 -4.48 -16.57
C VAL A 6 -1.36 -4.37 -15.41
N VAL A 7 -1.32 -5.35 -14.51
CA VAL A 7 -2.14 -5.33 -13.30
C VAL A 7 -1.63 -4.16 -12.48
N SER A 8 -2.52 -3.21 -12.19
CA SER A 8 -2.19 -2.08 -11.33
C SER A 8 -1.70 -2.59 -9.98
N VAL A 9 -0.79 -1.87 -9.34
CA VAL A 9 -0.23 -2.23 -8.05
C VAL A 9 -1.35 -2.31 -7.01
N ALA A 10 -2.31 -1.39 -7.03
CA ALA A 10 -3.49 -1.46 -6.16
C ALA A 10 -4.23 -2.80 -6.32
N ARG A 11 -4.54 -3.21 -7.55
CA ARG A 11 -5.27 -4.45 -7.82
C ARG A 11 -4.47 -5.69 -7.43
N TYR A 12 -3.16 -5.67 -7.61
CA TYR A 12 -2.27 -6.73 -7.15
C TYR A 12 -2.28 -6.86 -5.63
N VAL A 13 -2.17 -5.74 -4.91
CA VAL A 13 -2.14 -5.71 -3.44
C VAL A 13 -3.48 -6.17 -2.85
N HIS A 14 -4.61 -5.70 -3.39
CA HIS A 14 -5.93 -6.16 -2.96
C HIS A 14 -6.10 -7.67 -3.15
N LYS A 15 -5.73 -8.20 -4.32
CA LYS A 15 -5.80 -9.64 -4.57
C LYS A 15 -4.91 -10.42 -3.60
N LEU A 16 -3.69 -9.96 -3.39
CA LEU A 16 -2.76 -10.61 -2.47
C LEU A 16 -3.29 -10.62 -1.03
N ALA A 17 -3.91 -9.52 -0.59
CA ALA A 17 -4.56 -9.42 0.71
C ALA A 17 -5.77 -10.36 0.83
N GLU A 18 -6.62 -10.41 -0.19
CA GLU A 18 -7.77 -11.32 -0.27
C GLU A 18 -7.35 -12.79 -0.17
N ASP A 19 -6.36 -13.20 -0.96
CA ASP A 19 -5.81 -14.56 -0.97
C ASP A 19 -5.29 -14.99 0.42
N HIS A 20 -4.83 -14.03 1.23
CA HIS A 20 -4.31 -14.27 2.59
C HIS A 20 -5.28 -13.88 3.72
N LYS A 21 -6.51 -13.46 3.40
CA LYS A 21 -7.54 -12.99 4.35
C LYS A 21 -7.04 -11.86 5.25
N ILE A 22 -6.26 -10.93 4.68
CA ILE A 22 -5.74 -9.75 5.36
C ILE A 22 -6.60 -8.55 4.99
N THR A 23 -7.02 -7.79 5.99
CA THR A 23 -7.76 -6.53 5.80
C THR A 23 -6.84 -5.33 5.93
N ASP A 24 -7.33 -4.17 5.51
CA ASP A 24 -6.72 -2.84 5.64
C ASP A 24 -6.92 -2.23 7.04
N CYS A 25 -7.50 -2.97 7.99
CA CYS A 25 -7.74 -2.45 9.32
C CYS A 25 -6.42 -2.07 10.02
N ARG A 26 -6.31 -0.82 10.48
CA ARG A 26 -5.19 -0.35 11.31
C ARG A 26 -5.18 -1.11 12.63
N ASP A 27 -4.08 -1.76 12.95
CA ASP A 27 -3.91 -2.42 14.26
C ASP A 27 -3.37 -1.45 15.32
N GLY A 28 -3.17 -1.95 16.55
CA GLY A 28 -2.71 -1.12 17.67
C GLY A 28 -1.37 -0.42 17.41
N ILE A 29 -0.44 -1.07 16.72
CA ILE A 29 0.87 -0.50 16.40
C ILE A 29 0.73 0.55 15.29
N SER A 30 -0.07 0.29 14.25
CA SER A 30 -0.32 1.28 13.19
C SER A 30 -1.02 2.53 13.73
N ARG A 31 -1.98 2.38 14.66
CA ARG A 31 -2.61 3.52 15.34
C ARG A 31 -1.63 4.30 16.20
N MET A 32 -0.76 3.61 16.93
CA MET A 32 0.27 4.25 17.73
C MET A 32 1.27 5.01 16.86
N ALA A 33 1.68 4.44 15.72
CA ALA A 33 2.56 5.12 14.77
C ALA A 33 1.93 6.43 14.26
N ALA A 34 0.66 6.38 13.83
CA ALA A 34 -0.07 7.56 13.39
C ALA A 34 -0.17 8.63 14.49
N ALA A 35 -0.45 8.22 15.74
CA ALA A 35 -0.51 9.13 16.88
C ALA A 35 0.84 9.79 17.18
N ILE A 36 1.94 9.02 17.17
CA ILE A 36 3.29 9.54 17.40
C ILE A 36 3.66 10.55 16.31
N THR A 37 3.39 10.23 15.04
CA THR A 37 3.71 11.15 13.93
C THR A 37 2.83 12.41 13.97
N GLY A 38 1.58 12.29 14.39
CA GLY A 38 0.72 13.46 14.60
C GLY A 38 1.26 14.39 15.69
N LEU A 39 1.80 13.84 16.79
CA LEU A 39 2.39 14.63 17.86
C LEU A 39 3.72 15.30 17.48
N ALA A 40 4.45 14.73 16.52
CA ALA A 40 5.69 15.28 16.00
C ALA A 40 5.48 16.28 14.83
N ASP A 41 4.22 16.62 14.53
CA ASP A 41 3.83 17.47 13.40
C ASP A 41 4.32 16.92 12.03
N ASP A 42 4.54 15.60 11.96
CA ASP A 42 4.99 14.87 10.76
C ASP A 42 4.01 13.74 10.38
N ALA A 43 2.70 14.00 10.58
CA ALA A 43 1.62 13.04 10.42
C ALA A 43 1.73 12.23 9.12
N VAL A 44 1.79 10.90 9.27
CA VAL A 44 1.77 9.95 8.16
C VAL A 44 0.39 9.34 8.03
N GLU A 45 -0.35 9.73 7.00
CA GLU A 45 -1.60 9.08 6.62
C GLU A 45 -1.37 8.10 5.49
N LEU A 46 -1.78 6.85 5.73
CA LEU A 46 -1.73 5.78 4.73
C LEU A 46 -3.11 5.58 4.13
N ASP A 47 -3.15 5.46 2.80
CA ASP A 47 -4.34 4.98 2.10
C ASP A 47 -4.55 3.46 2.32
N ASP A 48 -5.70 2.96 1.86
CA ASP A 48 -6.08 1.56 2.07
C ASP A 48 -5.06 0.58 1.45
N VAL A 49 -4.48 0.92 0.30
CA VAL A 49 -3.48 0.08 -0.39
C VAL A 49 -2.17 0.07 0.37
N GLU A 50 -1.71 1.23 0.85
CA GLU A 50 -0.50 1.35 1.66
C GLU A 50 -0.66 0.63 3.00
N GLN A 51 -1.85 0.73 3.62
CA GLN A 51 -2.16 0.03 4.86
C GLN A 51 -2.20 -1.50 4.66
N LEU A 52 -2.71 -1.98 3.52
CA LEU A 52 -2.63 -3.39 3.14
C LEU A 52 -1.18 -3.86 2.98
N MET A 53 -0.33 -3.07 2.33
CA MET A 53 1.10 -3.39 2.21
C MET A 53 1.76 -3.53 3.59
N VAL A 54 1.48 -2.61 4.53
CA VAL A 54 1.97 -2.71 5.91
C VAL A 54 1.49 -3.99 6.58
N ASN A 55 0.21 -4.32 6.47
CA ASN A 55 -0.37 -5.50 7.10
C ASN A 55 0.19 -6.81 6.50
N LEU A 56 0.34 -6.88 5.18
CA LEU A 56 0.96 -8.00 4.45
C LEU A 56 2.40 -8.24 4.88
N LYS A 57 3.20 -7.17 5.02
CA LYS A 57 4.56 -7.25 5.53
C LYS A 57 4.60 -7.84 6.95
N ARG A 58 3.73 -7.33 7.82
CA ARG A 58 3.71 -7.72 9.24
C ARG A 58 3.25 -9.16 9.45
N LYS A 59 2.40 -9.67 8.57
CA LYS A 59 2.02 -11.08 8.53
C LYS A 59 3.07 -11.99 7.86
N GLY A 60 4.16 -11.41 7.35
CA GLY A 60 5.25 -12.16 6.70
C GLY A 60 4.96 -12.56 5.26
N VAL A 61 3.86 -12.08 4.66
CA VAL A 61 3.52 -12.36 3.26
C VAL A 61 4.43 -11.61 2.30
N LEU A 62 4.82 -10.38 2.67
CA LEU A 62 5.75 -9.57 1.90
C LEU A 62 7.03 -9.29 2.69
N THR A 63 8.16 -9.41 2.00
CA THR A 63 9.48 -9.03 2.53
C THR A 63 9.70 -7.52 2.46
N LYS A 64 10.72 -7.02 3.16
CA LYS A 64 11.08 -5.58 3.14
C LYS A 64 11.42 -5.09 1.73
N SER A 65 12.12 -5.90 0.93
CA SER A 65 12.50 -5.55 -0.43
C SER A 65 11.30 -5.51 -1.37
N GLU A 66 10.36 -6.45 -1.23
CA GLU A 66 9.12 -6.48 -2.03
C GLU A 66 8.24 -5.27 -1.73
N ILE A 67 8.08 -4.92 -0.45
CA ILE A 67 7.34 -3.71 -0.04
C ILE A 67 7.94 -2.46 -0.66
N LEU A 68 9.27 -2.29 -0.57
CA LEU A 68 9.94 -1.10 -1.12
C LEU A 68 9.74 -0.98 -2.64
N ASN A 69 9.79 -2.11 -3.35
CA ASN A 69 9.52 -2.15 -4.79
C ASN A 69 8.06 -1.79 -5.10
N LEU A 70 7.10 -2.38 -4.37
CA LEU A 70 5.68 -2.13 -4.54
C LEU A 70 5.32 -0.67 -4.26
N GLN A 71 5.83 -0.08 -3.17
CA GLN A 71 5.63 1.34 -2.85
C GLN A 71 6.14 2.25 -3.96
N GLY A 72 7.37 2.04 -4.44
CA GLY A 72 7.93 2.84 -5.53
C GLY A 72 7.19 2.71 -6.86
N ARG A 73 6.52 1.58 -7.10
CA ARG A 73 5.63 1.41 -8.26
C ARG A 73 4.26 2.04 -8.02
N TYR A 74 3.73 1.95 -6.81
CA TYR A 74 2.44 2.52 -6.43
C TYR A 74 2.44 4.05 -6.46
N PHE A 75 3.50 4.70 -5.98
CA PHE A 75 3.65 6.15 -6.11
C PHE A 75 3.66 6.62 -7.57
N ARG A 76 4.28 5.84 -8.46
CA ARG A 76 4.23 6.11 -9.91
C ARG A 76 2.82 5.94 -10.47
N GLU A 77 2.08 4.94 -10.00
CA GLU A 77 0.68 4.71 -10.37
C GLU A 77 -0.21 5.87 -9.94
N GLN A 78 -0.13 6.30 -8.67
CA GLN A 78 -0.87 7.45 -8.15
C GLN A 78 -0.55 8.73 -8.93
N ARG A 79 0.74 9.02 -9.17
CA ARG A 79 1.16 10.20 -9.95
C ARG A 79 0.59 10.18 -11.37
N ASN A 80 0.55 9.02 -12.01
CA ASN A 80 -0.03 8.89 -13.34
C ASN A 80 -1.55 9.05 -13.33
N ALA A 81 -2.23 8.55 -12.29
CA ALA A 81 -3.67 8.75 -12.12
C ALA A 81 -4.02 10.23 -11.92
N GLN A 82 -3.27 10.95 -11.09
CA GLN A 82 -3.44 12.39 -10.87
C GLN A 82 -3.28 13.20 -12.16
N LYS A 83 -2.25 12.89 -12.98
CA LYS A 83 -2.05 13.56 -14.28
C LYS A 83 -3.24 13.39 -15.23
N LYS A 84 -3.83 12.20 -15.26
CA LYS A 84 -5.01 11.92 -16.11
C LYS A 84 -6.25 12.67 -15.66
N LEU A 85 -6.41 12.93 -14.36
CA LEU A 85 -7.52 13.70 -13.82
C LEU A 85 -7.39 15.21 -14.07
N ALA A 86 -6.16 15.70 -14.27
CA ALA A 86 -5.86 17.10 -14.55
C ALA A 86 -5.87 17.46 -16.06
N THR A 87 -6.21 16.51 -16.94
CA THR A 87 -6.31 16.68 -18.40
C THR A 87 -7.77 16.59 -18.82
#